data_AF-A0A9R1IP33-F1
#
_entry.id   AF-A0A9R1IP33-F1
#
_cell.length_a   1.000
_cell.length_b   1.000
_cell.length_c   1.000
_cell.angle_alpha   90.00
_cell.angle_beta   90.00
_cell.angle_gamma   90.00
#
_symmetry.space_group_name_H-M   'P 1'
#
loop_
_entity.id
_entity.type
_entity.pdbx_description
1 polymer ?
#
loop_
_entity_poly.entity_id
_entity_poly.type
_entity_poly.pdbx_seq_one_letter_code
_entity_poly.pdbx_strand_id
1 'polypeptide(L)'
;MRSYDVHSDEATFASILKACSEMTALNDGKEIHGLIIKSGFNSYETSTSALIDMYSKCGDITSSFEAFKQLENKQGIMLWNSMIVGFAKNGYADEVLLLFQKMQESQIKPDEVTFLGVLIACAHAGLISVGRHYFNYMNKVCGLVPRVDHYACFIDLLGRGGLLEEAEEVINQLPFRPDGVIWATYLAACRMHKDEERGKVAAKKLAELEPENSSTYVLLSSLHAAAGKFGEAKIAREAMRENGITKIPGCSWVTVGNKTSLFLVQDKKHPDYLSIYENLDDLTGMMKKDDDVEDYDMLTSAEMFG
;
A
#
# COMPACT_ATOMS: atom_id res chain seq x y z
N MET A 1 -16.34 13.04 -27.70
CA MET A 1 -15.20 13.96 -27.95
C MET A 1 -14.92 14.11 -29.44
N ARG A 2 -14.43 13.07 -30.16
CA ARG A 2 -14.12 13.17 -31.60
C ARG A 2 -15.30 13.53 -32.51
N SER A 3 -16.53 13.12 -32.16
CA SER A 3 -17.75 13.48 -32.88
C SER A 3 -18.17 14.95 -32.73
N TYR A 4 -17.54 15.68 -31.81
CA TYR A 4 -17.81 17.09 -31.52
C TYR A 4 -16.58 17.99 -31.82
N ASP A 5 -15.58 17.46 -32.54
CA ASP A 5 -14.32 18.15 -32.87
C ASP A 5 -13.51 18.63 -31.65
N VAL A 6 -13.72 17.98 -30.49
CA VAL A 6 -12.96 18.26 -29.27
C VAL A 6 -11.79 17.30 -29.20
N HIS A 7 -10.58 17.85 -29.29
CA HIS A 7 -9.33 17.11 -29.11
C HIS A 7 -9.04 16.89 -27.62
N SER A 8 -8.53 15.71 -27.29
CA SER A 8 -8.02 15.41 -25.95
C SER A 8 -6.79 16.27 -25.68
N ASP A 9 -6.74 16.85 -24.48
CA ASP A 9 -5.60 17.59 -23.97
C ASP A 9 -4.88 16.80 -22.86
N GLU A 10 -3.81 17.37 -22.34
CA GLU A 10 -3.01 16.76 -21.27
C GLU A 10 -3.83 16.48 -20.00
N ALA A 11 -4.73 17.39 -19.63
CA ALA A 11 -5.60 17.22 -18.46
C ALA A 11 -6.58 16.05 -18.62
N THR A 12 -7.09 15.85 -19.85
CA THR A 12 -7.95 14.71 -20.19
C THR A 12 -7.19 13.40 -19.98
N PHE A 13 -5.96 13.29 -20.49
CA PHE A 13 -5.14 12.09 -20.33
C PHE A 13 -4.78 11.82 -18.88
N ALA A 14 -4.34 12.84 -18.13
CA ALA A 14 -4.02 12.70 -16.71
C ALA A 14 -5.22 12.20 -15.90
N SER A 15 -6.42 12.71 -16.18
CA SER A 15 -7.65 12.32 -15.49
C SER A 15 -8.04 10.87 -15.77
N ILE A 16 -7.94 10.44 -17.03
CA ILE A 16 -8.26 9.05 -17.41
C ILE A 16 -7.21 8.08 -16.83
N LEU A 17 -5.92 8.42 -16.91
CA LEU A 17 -4.85 7.60 -16.33
C LEU A 17 -4.99 7.47 -14.82
N LYS A 18 -5.43 8.52 -14.13
CA LYS A 18 -5.75 8.45 -12.70
C LYS A 18 -6.86 7.44 -12.41
N ALA A 19 -7.94 7.46 -13.18
CA ALA A 19 -9.01 6.46 -13.05
C ALA A 19 -8.48 5.03 -13.31
N CYS A 20 -7.67 4.82 -14.35
CA CYS A 20 -7.02 3.53 -14.59
C CYS A 20 -6.15 3.09 -13.41
N SER A 21 -5.41 4.02 -12.80
CA SER A 21 -4.55 3.75 -11.64
C SER A 21 -5.34 3.32 -10.40
N GLU A 22 -6.47 3.97 -10.13
CA GLU A 22 -7.33 3.69 -8.97
C GLU A 22 -8.12 2.38 -9.15
N MET A 23 -8.44 2.04 -10.40
CA MET A 23 -9.12 0.79 -10.74
C MET A 23 -8.15 -0.36 -11.04
N THR A 24 -6.84 -0.14 -10.97
CA THR A 24 -5.81 -1.11 -11.39
C THR A 24 -6.02 -1.66 -12.81
N ALA A 25 -6.56 -0.84 -13.70
CA ALA A 25 -6.97 -1.20 -15.05
C ALA A 25 -5.80 -1.08 -16.05
N LEU A 26 -4.84 -2.01 -15.95
CA LEU A 26 -3.58 -1.96 -16.72
C LEU A 26 -3.79 -1.96 -18.24
N ASN A 27 -4.72 -2.75 -18.76
CA ASN A 27 -4.95 -2.86 -20.20
C ASN A 27 -5.53 -1.56 -20.77
N ASP A 28 -6.54 -0.99 -20.10
CA ASP A 28 -7.09 0.32 -20.47
C ASP A 28 -6.00 1.40 -20.41
N GLY A 29 -5.17 1.38 -19.37
CA GLY A 29 -4.03 2.28 -19.24
C GLY A 29 -3.03 2.17 -20.40
N LYS A 30 -2.75 0.95 -20.89
CA LYS A 30 -1.89 0.71 -22.07
C LYS A 30 -2.50 1.26 -23.35
N GLU A 31 -3.81 1.14 -23.53
CA GLU A 31 -4.51 1.74 -24.69
C GLU A 31 -4.42 3.27 -24.66
N ILE A 32 -4.63 3.88 -23.49
CA ILE A 32 -4.49 5.34 -23.30
C ILE A 32 -3.05 5.80 -23.54
N HIS A 33 -2.05 5.05 -23.08
CA HIS A 33 -0.65 5.35 -23.37
C HIS A 33 -0.38 5.36 -24.89
N GLY A 34 -0.92 4.40 -25.63
CA GLY A 34 -0.86 4.40 -27.10
C GLY A 34 -1.48 5.65 -27.74
N LEU A 35 -2.57 6.18 -27.18
CA LEU A 35 -3.17 7.44 -27.62
C LEU A 35 -2.31 8.67 -27.30
N ILE A 36 -1.66 8.69 -26.13
CA ILE A 36 -0.74 9.75 -25.72
C ILE A 36 0.44 9.85 -26.70
N ILE A 37 1.05 8.71 -27.06
CA ILE A 37 2.13 8.66 -28.06
C ILE A 37 1.64 9.16 -29.42
N LYS A 38 0.49 8.66 -29.91
CA LYS A 38 -0.08 9.10 -31.20
C LYS A 38 -0.42 10.58 -31.24
N SER A 39 -0.74 11.16 -30.09
CA SER A 39 -1.13 12.57 -29.95
C SER A 39 0.06 13.49 -29.65
N GLY A 40 1.29 12.94 -29.52
CA GLY A 40 2.51 13.70 -29.24
C GLY A 40 2.65 14.17 -27.80
N PHE A 41 1.85 13.65 -26.86
CA PHE A 41 1.90 14.07 -25.45
C PHE A 41 2.93 13.29 -24.62
N ASN A 42 3.59 12.27 -25.19
CA ASN A 42 4.59 11.46 -24.49
C ASN A 42 5.90 12.20 -24.17
N SER A 43 6.12 13.38 -24.76
CA SER A 43 7.26 14.25 -24.43
C SER A 43 6.97 15.24 -23.29
N TYR A 44 5.75 15.25 -22.75
CA TYR A 44 5.35 16.18 -21.69
C TYR A 44 5.52 15.53 -20.30
N GLU A 45 6.07 16.28 -19.36
CA GLU A 45 6.33 15.81 -17.99
C GLU A 45 5.05 15.41 -17.26
N THR A 46 3.95 16.16 -17.39
CA THR A 46 2.68 15.86 -16.69
C THR A 46 2.09 14.55 -17.20
N SER A 47 2.04 14.38 -18.52
CA SER A 47 1.58 13.13 -19.15
C SER A 47 2.44 11.93 -18.75
N THR A 48 3.76 12.11 -18.71
CA THR A 48 4.70 11.05 -18.29
C THR A 48 4.57 10.71 -16.81
N SER A 49 4.42 11.71 -15.94
CA SER A 49 4.21 11.52 -14.50
C SER A 49 2.91 10.76 -14.22
N ALA A 50 1.82 11.07 -14.94
CA ALA A 50 0.56 10.32 -14.84
C ALA A 50 0.69 8.87 -15.33
N LEU A 51 1.48 8.63 -16.39
CA LEU A 51 1.78 7.27 -16.86
C LEU A 51 2.58 6.47 -15.83
N ILE A 52 3.61 7.09 -15.23
CA ILE A 52 4.40 6.48 -14.16
C ILE A 52 3.51 6.08 -12.98
N ASP A 53 2.64 6.99 -12.50
CA ASP A 53 1.72 6.69 -11.40
C ASP A 53 0.75 5.54 -11.75
N MET A 54 0.17 5.58 -12.96
CA MET A 54 -0.74 4.54 -13.45
C MET A 54 -0.06 3.17 -13.52
N TYR A 55 1.08 3.06 -14.20
CA TYR A 55 1.80 1.80 -14.33
C TYR A 55 2.29 1.27 -12.97
N SER A 56 2.82 2.16 -12.12
CA SER A 56 3.34 1.77 -10.79
C SER A 56 2.23 1.23 -9.88
N LYS A 57 1.03 1.84 -9.90
CA LYS A 57 -0.12 1.37 -9.12
C LYS A 57 -0.75 0.08 -9.68
N CYS A 58 -0.59 -0.16 -10.98
CA CYS A 58 -0.98 -1.42 -11.61
C CYS A 58 0.08 -2.54 -11.44
N GLY A 59 1.20 -2.27 -10.76
CA GLY A 59 2.28 -3.23 -10.54
C GLY A 59 3.22 -3.44 -11.74
N ASP A 60 3.04 -2.73 -12.86
CA ASP A 60 3.91 -2.80 -14.04
C ASP A 60 5.05 -1.77 -13.91
N ILE A 61 5.91 -1.98 -12.90
CA ILE A 61 7.00 -1.06 -12.57
C ILE A 61 8.02 -0.91 -13.71
N THR A 62 8.17 -1.95 -14.54
CA THR A 62 9.06 -1.93 -15.71
C THR A 62 8.58 -0.90 -16.73
N SER A 63 7.29 -0.90 -17.07
CA SER A 63 6.72 0.09 -18.00
C SER A 63 6.74 1.50 -17.42
N SER A 64 6.53 1.62 -16.10
CA SER A 64 6.67 2.89 -15.37
C SER A 64 8.08 3.47 -15.53
N PHE A 65 9.12 2.68 -15.25
CA PHE A 65 10.50 3.13 -15.39
C PHE A 65 10.93 3.36 -16.84
N GLU A 66 10.37 2.62 -17.80
CA GLU A 66 10.60 2.86 -19.22
C GLU A 66 10.06 4.23 -19.66
N ALA A 67 8.83 4.58 -19.26
CA ALA A 67 8.26 5.91 -19.51
C ALA A 67 9.12 7.02 -18.88
N PHE A 68 9.59 6.81 -17.64
CA PHE A 68 10.53 7.73 -17.00
C PHE A 68 11.80 7.91 -17.84
N LYS A 69 12.46 6.82 -18.27
CA LYS A 69 13.71 6.91 -19.04
C LYS A 69 13.56 7.64 -20.37
N GLN A 70 12.48 7.37 -21.11
CA GLN A 70 12.24 7.89 -22.46
C GLN A 70 12.09 9.42 -22.51
N LEU A 71 11.67 10.04 -21.42
CA LEU A 71 11.54 11.49 -21.36
C LEU A 71 12.92 12.15 -21.31
N GLU A 72 13.37 12.81 -22.37
CA GLU A 72 14.73 13.35 -22.46
C GLU A 72 15.05 14.43 -21.42
N ASN A 73 14.14 15.38 -21.23
CA ASN A 73 14.33 16.49 -20.31
C ASN A 73 13.52 16.28 -19.03
N LYS A 74 14.21 16.02 -17.91
CA LYS A 74 13.62 15.66 -16.61
C LYS A 74 13.88 16.74 -15.56
N GLN A 75 13.24 17.90 -15.68
CA GLN A 75 13.45 19.03 -14.76
C GLN A 75 12.39 19.10 -13.66
N GLY A 76 11.18 18.59 -13.94
CA GLY A 76 10.06 18.64 -13.00
C GLY A 76 10.21 17.68 -11.84
N ILE A 77 10.17 18.21 -10.62
CA ILE A 77 10.18 17.43 -9.37
C ILE A 77 9.08 16.36 -9.33
N MET A 78 7.91 16.64 -9.93
CA MET A 78 6.77 15.73 -9.96
C MET A 78 7.11 14.39 -10.62
N LEU A 79 7.90 14.41 -11.71
CA LEU A 79 8.32 13.21 -12.42
C LEU A 79 9.19 12.29 -11.54
N TRP A 80 10.16 12.90 -10.83
CA TRP A 80 11.05 12.19 -9.92
C TRP A 80 10.27 11.62 -8.72
N ASN A 81 9.37 12.41 -8.14
CA ASN A 81 8.50 11.98 -7.06
C ASN A 81 7.62 10.81 -7.45
N SER A 82 6.99 10.84 -8.64
CA SER A 82 6.18 9.72 -9.14
C SER A 82 6.98 8.43 -9.22
N MET A 83 8.23 8.48 -9.73
CA MET A 83 9.06 7.30 -9.88
C MET A 83 9.61 6.81 -8.54
N ILE A 84 10.06 7.71 -7.66
CA ILE A 84 10.53 7.39 -6.29
C ILE A 84 9.42 6.70 -5.49
N VAL A 85 8.21 7.27 -5.46
CA VAL A 85 7.07 6.67 -4.76
C VAL A 85 6.64 5.36 -5.42
N GLY A 86 6.67 5.31 -6.76
CA GLY A 86 6.37 4.11 -7.53
C GLY A 86 7.29 2.93 -7.17
N PHE A 87 8.61 3.15 -7.17
CA PHE A 87 9.57 2.13 -6.73
C PHE A 87 9.40 1.75 -5.26
N ALA A 88 9.23 2.73 -4.37
CA ALA A 88 9.07 2.49 -2.93
C ALA A 88 7.88 1.58 -2.61
N LYS A 89 6.73 1.84 -3.23
CA LYS A 89 5.52 1.03 -3.04
C LYS A 89 5.61 -0.37 -3.65
N ASN A 90 6.44 -0.54 -4.67
CA ASN A 90 6.67 -1.84 -5.32
C ASN A 90 7.88 -2.61 -4.74
N GLY A 91 8.50 -2.12 -3.66
CA GLY A 91 9.56 -2.85 -2.93
C GLY A 91 10.98 -2.66 -3.48
N TYR A 92 11.20 -1.71 -4.39
CA TYR A 92 12.49 -1.45 -5.03
C TYR A 92 13.30 -0.40 -4.27
N ALA A 93 13.74 -0.74 -3.05
CA ALA A 93 14.35 0.23 -2.14
C ALA A 93 15.71 0.75 -2.62
N ASP A 94 16.54 -0.12 -3.21
CA ASP A 94 17.85 0.27 -3.73
C ASP A 94 17.72 1.25 -4.90
N GLU A 95 16.75 1.01 -5.78
CA GLU A 95 16.42 1.91 -6.89
C GLU A 95 15.93 3.27 -6.40
N VAL A 96 15.16 3.31 -5.30
CA VAL A 96 14.74 4.58 -4.66
C VAL A 96 15.94 5.37 -4.20
N LEU A 97 16.89 4.75 -3.49
CA LEU A 97 18.07 5.44 -2.98
C LEU A 97 18.98 5.93 -4.12
N LEU A 98 19.16 5.10 -5.16
CA LEU A 98 19.90 5.48 -6.36
C LEU A 98 19.22 6.65 -7.10
N LEU A 99 17.89 6.62 -7.22
CA LEU A 99 17.14 7.65 -7.90
C LEU A 99 17.12 8.96 -7.11
N PHE A 100 17.02 8.89 -5.79
CA PHE A 100 17.18 10.04 -4.89
C PHE A 100 18.56 10.69 -5.06
N GLN A 101 19.63 9.90 -5.11
CA GLN A 101 20.98 10.43 -5.36
C GLN A 101 21.06 11.13 -6.74
N LYS A 102 20.56 10.48 -7.81
CA LYS A 102 20.55 11.06 -9.16
C LYS A 102 19.73 12.35 -9.25
N MET A 103 18.63 12.44 -8.51
CA MET A 103 17.81 13.66 -8.40
C MET A 103 18.65 14.82 -7.84
N GLN A 104 19.41 14.56 -6.78
CA GLN A 104 20.30 15.56 -6.16
C GLN A 104 21.47 15.94 -7.07
N GLU A 105 22.09 14.97 -7.75
CA GLU A 105 23.15 15.22 -8.73
C GLU A 105 22.65 16.11 -9.88
N SER A 106 21.40 15.92 -10.28
CA SER A 106 20.68 16.75 -11.26
C SER A 106 20.24 18.12 -10.74
N GLN A 107 20.65 18.48 -9.51
CA GLN A 107 20.30 19.74 -8.84
C GLN A 107 18.79 19.94 -8.59
N ILE A 108 18.02 18.85 -8.58
CA ILE A 108 16.60 18.89 -8.29
C ILE A 108 16.45 18.73 -6.77
N LYS A 109 15.89 19.75 -6.13
CA LYS A 109 15.75 19.77 -4.68
C LYS A 109 14.65 18.78 -4.24
N PRO A 110 14.95 17.85 -3.33
CA PRO A 110 13.93 17.01 -2.71
C PRO A 110 12.86 17.84 -2.01
N ASP A 111 11.60 17.39 -2.08
CA ASP A 111 10.49 17.92 -1.31
C ASP A 111 9.94 16.85 -0.35
N GLU A 112 8.85 17.17 0.32
CA GLU A 112 8.22 16.27 1.28
C GLU A 112 7.72 14.97 0.63
N VAL A 113 7.28 15.02 -0.63
CA VAL A 113 6.86 13.79 -1.33
C VAL A 113 8.07 12.92 -1.64
N THR A 114 9.21 13.52 -1.99
CA THR A 114 10.48 12.80 -2.16
C THR A 114 10.86 12.03 -0.89
N PHE A 115 10.87 12.71 0.26
CA PHE A 115 11.24 12.08 1.54
C PHE A 115 10.23 11.04 2.00
N LEU A 116 8.93 11.25 1.74
CA LEU A 116 7.92 10.23 2.00
C LEU A 116 8.23 8.93 1.24
N GLY A 117 8.57 9.01 -0.05
CA GLY A 117 8.95 7.84 -0.84
C GLY A 117 10.20 7.13 -0.31
N VAL A 118 11.23 7.89 0.06
CA VAL A 118 12.46 7.33 0.69
C VAL A 118 12.15 6.62 2.01
N LEU A 119 11.28 7.18 2.86
CA LEU A 119 10.89 6.57 4.13
C LEU A 119 10.07 5.29 3.93
N ILE A 120 9.14 5.27 2.97
CA ILE A 120 8.40 4.05 2.60
C ILE A 120 9.35 2.94 2.18
N ALA A 121 10.32 3.25 1.31
CA ALA A 121 11.32 2.30 0.85
C ALA A 121 12.14 1.74 2.02
N CYS A 122 12.61 2.62 2.92
CA CYS A 122 13.35 2.20 4.11
C CYS A 122 12.50 1.31 5.03
N ALA A 123 11.23 1.65 5.24
CA ALA A 123 10.31 0.89 6.11
C ALA A 123 10.08 -0.52 5.57
N HIS A 124 9.81 -0.64 4.27
CA HIS A 124 9.58 -1.94 3.62
C HIS A 124 10.83 -2.81 3.56
N ALA A 125 12.01 -2.21 3.38
CA ALA A 125 13.28 -2.92 3.34
C ALA A 125 13.95 -3.13 4.71
N GLY A 126 13.36 -2.61 5.80
CA GLY A 126 13.93 -2.70 7.15
C GLY A 126 15.22 -1.89 7.35
N LEU A 127 15.47 -0.86 6.55
CA LEU A 127 16.68 -0.03 6.59
C LEU A 127 16.59 1.05 7.68
N ILE A 128 16.58 0.65 8.95
CA ILE A 128 16.32 1.52 10.11
C ILE A 128 17.31 2.70 10.18
N SER A 129 18.61 2.43 10.02
CA SER A 129 19.65 3.47 10.10
C SER A 129 19.51 4.51 8.98
N VAL A 130 19.21 4.06 7.77
CA VAL A 130 19.03 4.90 6.57
C VAL A 130 17.76 5.74 6.70
N GLY A 131 16.64 5.13 7.09
CA GLY A 131 15.39 5.85 7.29
C GLY A 131 15.50 6.91 8.39
N ARG A 132 16.18 6.61 9.51
CA ARG A 132 16.48 7.59 10.57
C ARG A 132 17.36 8.73 10.07
N HIS A 133 18.36 8.43 9.26
CA HIS A 133 19.20 9.45 8.65
C HIS A 133 18.35 10.42 7.82
N TYR A 134 17.54 9.91 6.88
CA TYR A 134 16.74 10.76 6.00
C TYR A 134 15.60 11.50 6.71
N PHE A 135 14.97 10.89 7.72
CA PHE A 135 13.98 11.58 8.55
C PHE A 135 14.57 12.78 9.30
N ASN A 136 15.83 12.68 9.74
CA ASN A 136 16.52 13.81 10.36
C ASN A 136 17.02 14.82 9.32
N TYR A 137 17.51 14.33 8.19
CA TYR A 137 18.06 15.13 7.09
C TYR A 137 17.01 16.07 6.50
N MET A 138 15.76 15.60 6.30
CA MET A 138 14.69 16.44 5.75
C MET A 138 14.46 17.71 6.58
N ASN A 139 14.48 17.62 7.91
CA ASN A 139 14.27 18.76 8.78
C ASN A 139 15.55 19.58 8.95
N LYS A 140 16.66 18.94 9.36
CA LYS A 140 17.88 19.64 9.76
C LYS A 140 18.66 20.25 8.59
N VAL A 141 18.58 19.65 7.40
CA VAL A 141 19.36 20.06 6.23
C VAL A 141 18.48 20.67 5.16
N CYS A 142 17.34 20.04 4.84
CA CYS A 142 16.43 20.58 3.82
C CYS A 142 15.44 21.63 4.35
N GLY A 143 15.28 21.76 5.67
CA GLY A 143 14.33 22.69 6.27
C GLY A 143 12.86 22.30 6.06
N LEU A 144 12.59 21.04 5.70
CA LEU A 144 11.26 20.50 5.46
C LEU A 144 10.68 19.96 6.77
N VAL A 145 9.49 20.43 7.13
CA VAL A 145 8.80 20.00 8.34
C VAL A 145 8.11 18.65 8.09
N PRO A 146 8.42 17.59 8.86
CA PRO A 146 7.74 16.32 8.73
C PRO A 146 6.23 16.44 9.01
N ARG A 147 5.42 15.92 8.09
CA ARG A 147 3.95 15.82 8.21
C ARG A 147 3.51 14.45 8.72
N VAL A 148 2.21 14.30 8.98
CA VAL A 148 1.56 13.06 9.44
C VAL A 148 2.07 11.82 8.71
N ASP A 149 2.11 11.84 7.37
CA ASP A 149 2.55 10.69 6.56
C ASP A 149 4.01 10.30 6.79
N HIS A 150 4.90 11.26 7.06
CA HIS A 150 6.31 11.00 7.34
C HIS A 150 6.48 10.32 8.69
N TYR A 151 5.74 10.80 9.70
CA TYR A 151 5.73 10.17 11.02
C TYR A 151 5.11 8.78 10.96
N ALA A 152 4.02 8.60 10.22
CA ALA A 152 3.42 7.27 10.01
C ALA A 152 4.42 6.28 9.39
N CYS A 153 5.16 6.69 8.35
CA CYS A 153 6.21 5.85 7.75
C CYS A 153 7.40 5.61 8.69
N PHE A 154 7.78 6.61 9.50
CA PHE A 154 8.87 6.46 10.47
C PHE A 154 8.49 5.51 11.62
N ILE A 155 7.24 5.57 12.08
CA ILE A 155 6.68 4.63 13.06
C ILE A 155 6.56 3.23 12.44
N ASP A 156 6.15 3.10 11.17
CA ASP A 156 6.15 1.81 10.46
C ASP A 156 7.56 1.21 10.37
N LEU A 157 8.56 2.02 10.04
CA LEU A 157 9.97 1.62 9.99
C LEU A 157 10.46 1.07 11.34
N LEU A 158 10.25 1.83 12.43
CA LEU A 158 10.65 1.41 13.78
C LEU A 158 9.87 0.17 14.23
N GLY A 159 8.56 0.16 13.96
CA GLY A 159 7.65 -0.92 14.32
C GLY A 159 8.00 -2.23 13.64
N ARG A 160 8.22 -2.24 12.33
CA ARG A 160 8.71 -3.41 11.59
C ARG A 160 10.07 -3.87 12.10
N GLY A 161 10.94 -2.93 12.46
CA GLY A 161 12.24 -3.18 13.07
C GLY A 161 12.21 -3.74 14.50
N GLY A 162 11.04 -3.85 15.14
CA GLY A 162 10.91 -4.35 16.52
C GLY A 162 11.23 -3.30 17.60
N LEU A 163 11.48 -2.05 17.21
CA LEU A 163 11.77 -0.94 18.11
C LEU A 163 10.46 -0.31 18.63
N LEU A 164 9.60 -1.12 19.24
CA LEU A 164 8.25 -0.71 19.63
C LEU A 164 8.25 0.40 20.70
N GLU A 165 9.16 0.33 21.67
CA GLU A 165 9.30 1.37 22.70
C GLU A 165 9.63 2.73 22.07
N GLU A 166 10.59 2.75 21.14
CA GLU A 166 10.97 3.98 20.45
C GLU A 166 9.82 4.49 19.55
N ALA A 167 9.11 3.59 18.86
CA ALA A 167 7.94 3.96 18.08
C ALA A 167 6.86 4.61 18.96
N GLU A 168 6.65 4.12 20.19
CA GLU A 168 5.76 4.71 21.19
C GLU A 168 6.22 6.11 21.61
N GLU A 169 7.51 6.27 21.88
CA GLU A 169 8.10 7.56 22.24
C GLU A 169 7.87 8.60 21.13
N VAL A 170 8.05 8.20 19.87
CA VAL A 170 7.77 9.06 18.71
C VAL A 170 6.30 9.47 18.70
N ILE A 171 5.36 8.54 18.91
CA ILE A 171 3.92 8.83 18.96
C ILE A 171 3.60 9.83 20.08
N ASN A 172 4.20 9.65 21.26
CA ASN A 172 3.99 10.50 22.41
C ASN A 172 4.56 11.92 22.23
N GLN A 173 5.55 12.08 21.35
CA GLN A 173 6.22 13.36 21.06
C GLN A 173 5.71 14.03 19.77
N LEU A 174 4.65 13.50 19.14
CA LEU A 174 4.11 14.08 17.93
C LEU A 174 3.68 15.54 18.12
N PRO A 175 3.98 16.44 17.16
CA PRO A 175 3.58 17.85 17.24
C PRO A 175 2.08 18.06 16.94
N PHE A 176 1.32 16.99 16.74
CA PHE A 176 -0.12 16.97 16.45
C PHE A 176 -0.75 15.74 17.09
N ARG A 177 -2.09 15.73 17.18
CA ARG A 177 -2.84 14.57 17.67
C ARG A 177 -2.68 13.39 16.69
N PRO A 178 -2.22 12.20 17.14
CA PRO A 178 -2.13 11.04 16.26
C PRO A 178 -3.51 10.61 15.77
N ASP A 179 -3.60 10.27 14.48
CA ASP A 179 -4.81 9.84 13.80
C ASP A 179 -4.94 8.31 13.77
N GLY A 180 -6.01 7.81 13.14
CA GLY A 180 -6.26 6.37 13.04
C GLY A 180 -5.14 5.63 12.30
N VAL A 181 -4.53 6.24 11.28
CA VAL A 181 -3.44 5.64 10.51
C VAL A 181 -2.23 5.37 11.40
N ILE A 182 -1.82 6.34 12.23
CA ILE A 182 -0.68 6.17 13.14
C ILE A 182 -0.92 5.02 14.13
N TRP A 183 -2.08 4.99 14.77
CA TRP A 183 -2.41 3.93 15.74
C TRP A 183 -2.58 2.56 15.08
N ALA A 184 -3.15 2.51 13.88
CA ALA A 184 -3.27 1.26 13.11
C ALA A 184 -1.90 0.70 12.71
N THR A 185 -0.98 1.57 12.24
CA THR A 185 0.41 1.20 11.93
C THR A 185 1.13 0.65 13.16
N TYR A 186 1.01 1.34 14.30
CA TYR A 186 1.66 0.91 15.53
C TYR A 186 1.06 -0.40 16.10
N LEU A 187 -0.27 -0.57 16.02
CA LEU A 187 -0.95 -1.82 16.38
C LEU A 187 -0.52 -2.98 15.50
N ALA A 188 -0.35 -2.75 14.19
CA ALA A 188 0.15 -3.76 13.27
C ALA A 188 1.57 -4.21 13.64
N ALA A 189 2.46 -3.27 14.02
CA ALA A 189 3.80 -3.59 14.50
C ALA A 189 3.78 -4.37 15.82
N CYS A 190 2.95 -3.97 16.79
CA CYS A 190 2.76 -4.71 18.04
C CYS A 190 2.31 -6.16 17.78
N ARG A 191 1.39 -6.36 16.82
CA ARG A 191 0.97 -7.70 16.37
C ARG A 191 2.11 -8.51 15.76
N MET A 192 2.91 -7.90 14.88
CA MET A 192 4.05 -8.57 14.24
C MET A 192 5.04 -9.12 15.28
N HIS A 193 5.27 -8.36 16.36
CA HIS A 193 6.21 -8.72 17.42
C HIS A 193 5.56 -9.32 18.67
N LYS A 194 4.24 -9.61 18.61
CA LYS A 194 3.45 -10.20 19.70
C LYS A 194 3.49 -9.40 21.02
N ASP A 195 3.66 -8.08 20.94
CA ASP A 195 3.60 -7.17 22.10
C ASP A 195 2.15 -6.80 22.41
N GLU A 196 1.55 -7.56 23.32
CA GLU A 196 0.14 -7.38 23.67
C GLU A 196 -0.11 -6.13 24.52
N GLU A 197 0.83 -5.74 25.37
CA GLU A 197 0.67 -4.63 26.30
C GLU A 197 0.52 -3.32 25.53
N ARG A 198 1.46 -3.04 24.61
CA ARG A 198 1.36 -1.86 23.72
C ARG A 198 0.25 -1.99 22.70
N GLY A 199 0.04 -3.20 22.17
CA GLY A 199 -1.02 -3.45 21.21
C GLY A 199 -2.42 -3.16 21.75
N LYS A 200 -2.72 -3.48 23.02
CA LYS A 200 -4.00 -3.11 23.66
C LYS A 200 -4.18 -1.60 23.78
N VAL A 201 -3.13 -0.87 24.14
CA VAL A 201 -3.16 0.60 24.21
C VAL A 201 -3.46 1.18 22.83
N ALA A 202 -2.74 0.73 21.80
CA ALA A 202 -2.94 1.17 20.42
C ALA A 202 -4.36 0.87 19.92
N ALA A 203 -4.88 -0.34 20.17
CA ALA A 203 -6.23 -0.74 19.79
C ALA A 203 -7.30 0.10 20.49
N LYS A 204 -7.13 0.39 21.78
CA LYS A 204 -8.04 1.26 22.53
C LYS A 204 -8.05 2.68 21.94
N LYS A 205 -6.88 3.25 21.65
CA LYS A 205 -6.77 4.57 21.01
C LYS A 205 -7.42 4.61 19.63
N LEU A 206 -7.26 3.56 18.84
CA LEU A 206 -7.89 3.45 17.53
C LEU A 206 -9.41 3.31 17.63
N ALA A 207 -9.93 2.54 18.59
CA ALA A 207 -11.38 2.39 18.82
C ALA A 207 -12.02 3.70 19.32
N GLU A 208 -11.31 4.50 20.11
CA GLU A 208 -11.75 5.84 20.55
C GLU A 208 -11.83 6.83 19.37
N LEU A 209 -10.94 6.69 18.38
CA LEU A 209 -10.90 7.57 17.19
C LEU A 209 -11.89 7.13 16.11
N GLU A 210 -12.04 5.83 15.90
CA GLU A 210 -12.82 5.24 14.81
C GLU A 210 -13.72 4.10 15.34
N PRO A 211 -14.75 4.41 16.15
CA PRO A 211 -15.56 3.40 16.83
C PRO A 211 -16.33 2.50 15.86
N GLU A 212 -16.65 2.99 14.66
CA GLU A 212 -17.37 2.20 13.65
C GLU A 212 -16.43 1.38 12.74
N ASN A 213 -15.10 1.54 12.88
CA ASN A 213 -14.16 0.86 11.99
C ASN A 213 -13.92 -0.59 12.41
N SER A 214 -14.42 -1.51 11.58
CA SER A 214 -14.20 -2.95 11.76
C SER A 214 -12.73 -3.37 11.84
N SER A 215 -11.82 -2.62 11.19
CA SER A 215 -10.40 -2.94 11.12
C SER A 215 -9.75 -2.96 12.50
N THR A 216 -10.18 -2.09 13.42
CA THR A 216 -9.68 -2.00 14.80
C THR A 216 -9.88 -3.32 15.55
N TYR A 217 -11.12 -3.82 15.54
CA TYR A 217 -11.48 -5.08 16.19
C TYR A 217 -10.82 -6.27 15.50
N VAL A 218 -10.69 -6.22 14.17
CA VAL A 218 -9.99 -7.24 13.38
C VAL A 218 -8.51 -7.31 13.79
N LEU A 219 -7.83 -6.17 13.90
CA LEU A 219 -6.41 -6.09 14.27
C LEU A 219 -6.18 -6.53 15.72
N LEU A 220 -7.03 -6.09 16.66
CA LEU A 220 -6.96 -6.51 18.06
C LEU A 220 -7.19 -8.02 18.23
N SER A 221 -8.21 -8.56 17.57
CA SER A 221 -8.46 -10.01 17.55
C SER A 221 -7.25 -10.78 17.00
N SER A 222 -6.64 -10.26 15.93
CA SER A 222 -5.46 -10.87 15.31
C SER A 222 -4.20 -10.78 16.18
N LEU A 223 -4.05 -9.71 16.96
CA LEU A 223 -2.99 -9.55 17.98
C LEU A 223 -3.11 -10.65 19.05
N HIS A 224 -4.30 -10.83 19.61
CA HIS A 224 -4.53 -11.88 20.61
C HIS A 224 -4.28 -13.29 20.05
N ALA A 225 -4.73 -13.55 18.82
CA ALA A 225 -4.47 -14.82 18.16
C ALA A 225 -2.96 -15.05 17.94
N ALA A 226 -2.21 -14.03 17.52
CA ALA A 226 -0.75 -14.11 17.33
C ALA A 226 0.01 -14.39 18.65
N ALA A 227 -0.56 -13.97 19.79
CA ALA A 227 -0.08 -14.27 21.13
C ALA A 227 -0.60 -15.62 21.71
N GLY A 228 -1.37 -16.39 20.93
CA GLY A 228 -1.95 -17.68 21.36
C GLY A 228 -3.17 -17.57 22.27
N LYS A 229 -3.73 -16.36 22.47
CA LYS A 229 -4.86 -16.07 23.36
C LYS A 229 -6.18 -16.06 22.59
N PHE A 230 -6.62 -17.23 22.12
CA PHE A 230 -7.83 -17.34 21.30
C PHE A 230 -9.13 -16.90 22.00
N GLY A 231 -9.19 -16.99 23.33
CA GLY A 231 -10.33 -16.48 24.12
C GLY A 231 -10.50 -14.96 23.99
N GLU A 232 -9.43 -14.21 24.22
CA GLU A 232 -9.41 -12.75 24.05
C GLU A 232 -9.67 -12.35 22.59
N ALA A 233 -9.13 -13.12 21.64
CA ALA A 233 -9.40 -12.91 20.22
C ALA A 233 -10.88 -13.03 19.88
N LYS A 234 -11.61 -13.96 20.53
CA LYS A 234 -13.05 -14.15 20.39
C LYS A 234 -13.82 -13.00 21.02
N ILE A 235 -13.45 -12.55 22.22
CA ILE A 235 -14.06 -11.39 22.90
C ILE A 235 -14.01 -10.15 22.00
N ALA A 236 -12.86 -9.88 21.38
CA ALA A 236 -12.73 -8.74 20.46
C ALA A 236 -13.69 -8.84 19.25
N ARG A 237 -13.98 -10.04 18.75
CA ARG A 237 -14.94 -10.28 17.65
C ARG A 237 -16.39 -10.19 18.10
N GLU A 238 -16.68 -10.62 19.32
CA GLU A 238 -18.00 -10.51 19.92
C GLU A 238 -18.36 -9.04 20.17
N ALA A 239 -17.44 -8.27 20.76
CA ALA A 239 -17.60 -6.83 20.94
C ALA A 239 -17.85 -6.11 19.60
N MET A 240 -17.16 -6.52 18.52
CA MET A 240 -17.42 -5.98 17.18
C MET A 240 -18.87 -6.22 16.73
N ARG A 241 -19.39 -7.44 16.91
CA ARG A 241 -20.77 -7.80 16.56
C ARG A 241 -21.80 -7.09 17.43
N GLU A 242 -21.54 -6.98 18.73
CA GLU A 242 -22.42 -6.30 19.69
C GLU A 242 -22.57 -4.81 19.39
N ASN A 243 -21.51 -4.17 18.88
CA ASN A 243 -21.54 -2.79 18.41
C ASN A 243 -22.15 -2.63 17.01
N GLY A 244 -22.69 -3.70 16.41
CA GLY A 244 -23.32 -3.67 15.08
C GLY A 244 -22.31 -3.56 13.93
N ILE A 245 -21.02 -3.72 14.20
CA ILE A 245 -19.96 -3.54 13.22
C ILE A 245 -19.74 -4.86 12.51
N THR A 246 -19.85 -4.85 11.18
CA THR A 246 -19.62 -6.03 10.35
C THR A 246 -18.32 -5.89 9.57
N LYS A 247 -17.62 -7.03 9.39
CA LYS A 247 -16.42 -7.07 8.58
C LYS A 247 -16.84 -6.88 7.12
N ILE A 248 -16.26 -5.92 6.42
CA ILE A 248 -16.39 -5.83 4.97
C ILE A 248 -15.52 -6.95 4.37
N PRO A 249 -16.09 -7.99 3.74
CA PRO A 249 -15.31 -9.04 3.12
C PRO A 249 -14.49 -8.46 1.96
N GLY A 250 -13.24 -8.90 1.84
CA GLY A 250 -12.45 -8.63 0.63
C GLY A 250 -13.14 -9.26 -0.58
N CYS A 251 -13.09 -8.56 -1.70
CA CYS A 251 -13.66 -9.01 -2.96
C CYS A 251 -12.61 -8.94 -4.07
N SER A 252 -12.62 -9.92 -4.96
CA SER A 252 -11.95 -9.84 -6.26
C SER A 252 -13.01 -9.99 -7.35
N TRP A 253 -12.70 -9.57 -8.57
CA TRP A 253 -13.58 -9.78 -9.71
C TRP A 253 -12.76 -10.10 -10.95
N VAL A 254 -13.36 -10.89 -11.84
CA VAL A 254 -12.77 -11.24 -13.13
C VAL A 254 -13.77 -10.88 -14.22
N THR A 255 -13.27 -10.23 -15.27
CA THR A 255 -14.07 -9.92 -16.47
C THR A 255 -13.61 -10.80 -17.62
N VAL A 256 -14.50 -11.66 -18.13
CA VAL A 256 -14.27 -12.50 -19.31
C VAL A 256 -15.26 -12.11 -20.41
N GLY A 257 -14.73 -11.54 -21.50
CA GLY A 257 -15.57 -10.88 -22.51
C GLY A 257 -16.32 -9.70 -21.89
N ASN A 258 -17.66 -9.68 -22.01
CA ASN A 258 -18.53 -8.64 -21.42
C ASN A 258 -19.19 -9.08 -20.11
N LYS A 259 -18.70 -10.14 -19.46
CA LYS A 259 -19.25 -10.63 -18.18
C LYS A 259 -18.24 -10.43 -17.07
N THR A 260 -18.64 -9.74 -16.00
CA THR A 260 -17.87 -9.57 -14.77
C THR A 260 -18.44 -10.47 -13.68
N SER A 261 -17.60 -11.34 -13.14
CA SER A 261 -17.92 -12.21 -12.00
C SER A 261 -17.22 -11.69 -10.74
N LEU A 262 -18.00 -11.44 -9.68
CA LEU A 262 -17.49 -11.05 -8.36
C LEU A 262 -17.26 -12.29 -7.50
N PHE A 263 -16.16 -12.32 -6.78
CA PHE A 263 -15.76 -13.37 -5.86
C PHE A 263 -15.51 -12.76 -4.48
N LEU A 264 -16.31 -13.17 -3.49
CA LEU A 264 -16.06 -12.84 -2.09
C LEU A 264 -15.37 -14.02 -1.41
N VAL A 265 -14.63 -13.75 -0.33
CA VAL A 265 -14.02 -14.82 0.49
C VAL A 265 -15.13 -15.79 0.93
N GLN A 266 -14.95 -17.08 0.61
CA GLN A 266 -15.91 -18.18 0.86
C GLN A 266 -17.24 -18.08 0.10
N ASP A 267 -17.32 -17.26 -0.95
CA ASP A 267 -18.53 -17.17 -1.78
C ASP A 267 -18.75 -18.43 -2.62
N LYS A 268 -20.00 -18.88 -2.69
CA LYS A 268 -20.45 -19.98 -3.55
C LYS A 268 -21.55 -19.53 -4.53
N LYS A 269 -21.72 -18.23 -4.73
CA LYS A 269 -22.74 -17.66 -5.63
C LYS A 269 -22.40 -17.82 -7.11
N HIS A 270 -21.14 -18.07 -7.48
CA HIS A 270 -20.77 -18.27 -8.88
C HIS A 270 -21.38 -19.59 -9.41
N PRO A 271 -22.01 -19.62 -10.60
CA PRO A 271 -22.60 -20.84 -11.15
C PRO A 271 -21.62 -22.02 -11.21
N ASP A 272 -20.36 -21.74 -11.52
CA ASP A 272 -19.30 -22.75 -11.64
C ASP A 272 -18.45 -22.91 -10.37
N TYR A 273 -18.95 -22.52 -9.19
CA TYR A 273 -18.13 -22.49 -7.97
C TYR A 273 -17.47 -23.85 -7.67
N LEU A 274 -18.14 -24.97 -7.90
CA LEU A 274 -17.58 -26.31 -7.68
C LEU A 274 -16.29 -26.52 -8.46
N SER A 275 -16.31 -26.26 -9.77
CA SER A 275 -15.13 -26.40 -10.63
C SER A 275 -14.03 -25.41 -10.27
N ILE A 276 -14.41 -24.19 -9.86
CA ILE A 276 -13.43 -23.19 -9.39
C ILE A 276 -12.72 -23.68 -8.13
N TYR A 277 -13.46 -24.20 -7.15
CA TYR A 277 -12.88 -24.74 -5.91
C TYR A 277 -12.04 -25.99 -6.17
N GLU A 278 -12.47 -26.90 -7.04
CA GLU A 278 -11.66 -28.07 -7.45
C GLU A 278 -10.31 -27.63 -8.06
N ASN A 279 -10.34 -26.66 -8.99
CA ASN A 279 -9.11 -26.13 -9.59
C ASN A 279 -8.21 -25.42 -8.57
N LEU A 280 -8.81 -24.68 -7.62
CA LEU A 280 -8.06 -24.02 -6.54
C LEU A 280 -7.39 -25.04 -5.61
N ASP A 281 -8.07 -26.13 -5.28
CA ASP A 281 -7.51 -27.21 -4.46
C ASP A 281 -6.35 -27.91 -5.19
N ASP A 282 -6.49 -28.17 -6.49
CA ASP A 282 -5.42 -28.72 -7.33
C ASP A 282 -4.20 -27.79 -7.38
N LEU A 283 -4.41 -26.49 -7.66
CA LEU A 283 -3.35 -25.49 -7.67
C LEU A 283 -2.66 -25.37 -6.31
N THR A 284 -3.43 -25.37 -5.22
CA THR A 284 -2.89 -25.34 -3.86
C THR A 284 -2.06 -26.59 -3.57
N GLY A 285 -2.52 -27.75 -4.03
CA GLY A 285 -1.79 -29.01 -3.92
C GLY A 285 -0.49 -29.03 -4.74
N MET A 286 -0.45 -28.34 -5.88
CA MET A 286 0.77 -28.14 -6.67
C MET A 286 1.75 -27.20 -5.96
N MET A 287 1.27 -26.06 -5.47
CA MET A 287 2.10 -25.08 -4.74
C MET A 287 2.77 -25.69 -3.51
N LYS A 288 2.04 -26.51 -2.75
CA LYS A 288 2.59 -27.24 -1.59
C LYS A 288 3.64 -28.30 -1.94
N LYS A 289 3.73 -28.73 -3.20
CA LYS A 289 4.75 -29.70 -3.65
C LYS A 289 6.01 -29.03 -4.15
N ASP A 290 5.91 -27.80 -4.64
CA ASP A 290 7.05 -27.03 -5.17
C ASP A 290 7.80 -26.26 -4.06
N ASP A 291 7.13 -25.94 -2.95
CA ASP A 291 7.71 -25.33 -1.76
C ASP A 291 7.94 -26.39 -0.66
N ASP A 292 9.20 -26.78 -0.39
CA ASP A 292 9.61 -27.43 0.88
C ASP A 292 9.46 -26.41 2.04
N VAL A 293 8.23 -25.97 2.31
CA VAL A 293 7.89 -24.97 3.34
C VAL A 293 7.05 -25.66 4.40
N GLU A 294 7.57 -25.65 5.63
CA GLU A 294 6.92 -26.14 6.84
C GLU A 294 5.47 -25.67 6.94
N ASP A 295 4.58 -26.61 7.29
CA ASP A 295 3.12 -26.45 7.39
C ASP A 295 2.71 -25.11 8.01
N TYR A 296 2.28 -24.16 7.18
CA TYR A 296 1.35 -23.14 7.62
C TYR A 296 -0.04 -23.78 7.64
N ASP A 297 -0.39 -24.29 8.81
CA ASP A 297 -1.64 -24.97 9.13
C ASP A 297 -2.84 -24.01 8.92
N MET A 298 -3.33 -23.90 7.68
CA MET A 298 -4.51 -23.13 7.30
C MET A 298 -5.83 -23.88 7.57
N LEU A 299 -5.81 -24.98 8.34
CA LEU A 299 -6.98 -25.86 8.50
C LEU A 299 -7.50 -26.06 9.93
N THR A 300 -7.29 -25.13 10.86
CA THR A 300 -7.96 -25.18 12.19
C THR A 300 -8.88 -24.01 12.50
N SER A 301 -9.47 -23.36 11.49
CA SER A 301 -10.58 -22.41 11.69
C SER A 301 -11.97 -22.97 11.34
N ALA A 302 -12.04 -24.19 10.79
CA ALA A 302 -13.27 -24.77 10.26
C ALA A 302 -14.21 -25.44 11.30
N GLU A 303 -13.81 -25.56 12.57
CA GLU A 303 -14.68 -26.14 13.62
C GLU A 303 -15.07 -25.18 14.76
N MET A 304 -14.66 -23.90 14.72
CA MET A 304 -14.90 -22.96 15.84
C MET A 304 -15.92 -21.85 15.60
N PHE A 305 -16.54 -21.76 14.43
CA PHE A 305 -17.51 -20.70 14.11
C PHE A 305 -18.79 -21.20 13.42
N GLY A 306 -19.29 -22.35 13.89
CA GLY A 306 -20.71 -22.69 13.80
C GLY A 306 -21.50 -22.05 14.94
#